data_AF-A0A1I3LRV6-F1
#
_entry.id   AF-A0A1I3LRV6-F1
#
_cell.length_a   1.000
_cell.length_b   1.000
_cell.length_c   1.000
_cell.angle_alpha   90.00
_cell.angle_beta   90.00
_cell.angle_gamma   90.00
#
_symmetry.space_group_name_H-M   'P 1'
#
loop_
_entity.id
_entity.type
_entity.pdbx_description
1 polymer ?
#
loop_
_entity_poly.entity_id
_entity_poly.type
_entity_poly.pdbx_seq_one_letter_code
_entity_poly.pdbx_strand_id
1 'polypeptide(L)'
;MGYLRLEGRPVPDHIHAAAQRFRYHRRVLIAPPWPEIYEQDDERRQSFETARQTYESMVAAYTEYGYELVTLPCVPVEERLRFVAGWIG
;
A
#
# COMPACT_ATOMS: atom_id res chain seq x y z
N MET A 1 -5.75 8.90 3.32
CA MET A 1 -4.60 9.44 4.07
C MET A 1 -3.36 9.59 3.19
N GLY A 2 -2.61 8.51 2.92
CA GLY A 2 -1.32 8.60 2.21
C GLY A 2 -1.41 9.28 0.84
N TYR A 3 -2.45 9.00 0.04
CA TYR A 3 -2.52 9.52 -1.32
C TYR A 3 -2.73 11.04 -1.35
N LEU A 4 -3.62 11.56 -0.49
CA LEU A 4 -3.82 13.01 -0.33
C LEU A 4 -2.52 13.70 0.12
N ARG A 5 -1.78 13.09 1.04
CA ARG A 5 -0.48 13.63 1.50
C ARG A 5 0.57 13.62 0.39
N LEU A 6 0.63 12.56 -0.40
CA LEU A 6 1.51 12.46 -1.57
C LEU A 6 1.22 13.59 -2.57
N GLU A 7 -0.05 13.89 -2.82
CA GLU A 7 -0.47 15.01 -3.68
C GLU A 7 -0.30 16.40 -3.02
N GLY A 8 0.23 16.48 -1.79
CA GLY A 8 0.36 17.74 -1.05
C GLY A 8 -0.97 18.36 -0.64
N ARG A 9 -2.06 17.57 -0.62
CA ARG A 9 -3.40 18.02 -0.26
C ARG A 9 -3.65 17.82 1.24
N PRO A 10 -4.34 18.77 1.90
CA PRO A 10 -4.74 18.58 3.29
C PRO A 10 -5.66 17.38 3.39
N VAL A 11 -5.55 16.63 4.49
CA VAL A 11 -6.48 15.54 4.77
C VAL A 11 -7.61 16.08 5.66
N PRO A 12 -8.87 16.08 5.20
CA PRO A 12 -9.98 16.58 6.01
C PRO A 12 -10.20 15.73 7.27
N ASP A 13 -10.64 16.36 8.36
CA ASP A 13 -10.89 15.70 9.65
C ASP A 13 -11.89 14.55 9.55
N HIS A 14 -12.90 14.67 8.69
CA HIS A 14 -13.88 13.59 8.50
C HIS A 14 -13.25 12.32 7.90
N ILE A 15 -12.16 12.44 7.13
CA ILE A 15 -11.40 11.30 6.62
C ILE A 15 -10.59 10.65 7.75
N HIS A 16 -10.00 11.45 8.64
CA HIS A 16 -9.35 10.93 9.85
C HIS A 16 -10.35 10.14 10.70
N ALA A 17 -11.52 10.71 10.98
CA ALA A 17 -12.58 10.08 11.75
C ALA A 17 -13.09 8.79 11.10
N ALA A 18 -13.32 8.80 9.78
CA ALA A 18 -13.77 7.61 9.04
C ALA A 18 -12.73 6.48 9.12
N ALA A 19 -11.44 6.79 8.93
CA ALA A 19 -10.37 5.79 8.98
C ALA A 19 -10.17 5.18 10.38
N GLN A 20 -10.50 5.92 11.45
CA GLN A 20 -10.50 5.39 12.82
C GLN A 20 -11.76 4.56 13.13
N ARG A 21 -12.92 4.94 12.58
CA ARG A 21 -14.20 4.29 12.84
C ARG A 21 -14.39 3.00 12.04
N PHE A 22 -14.04 3.01 10.77
CA PHE A 22 -14.27 1.91 9.83
C PHE A 22 -12.95 1.19 9.57
N ARG A 23 -12.53 0.38 10.55
CA ARG A 23 -11.26 -0.32 10.50
C ARG A 23 -11.38 -1.64 9.76
N TYR A 24 -10.37 -1.92 8.92
CA TYR A 24 -10.13 -3.26 8.39
C TYR A 24 -9.39 -4.12 9.42
N HIS A 25 -9.07 -5.35 9.03
CA HIS A 25 -8.20 -6.22 9.81
C HIS A 25 -6.88 -5.51 10.17
N ARG A 26 -6.38 -5.76 11.39
CA ARG A 26 -5.21 -5.05 11.94
C ARG A 26 -3.94 -5.29 11.11
N ARG A 27 -3.79 -6.48 10.56
CA ARG A 27 -2.68 -6.83 9.65
C ARG A 27 -3.10 -6.59 8.21
N VAL A 28 -2.27 -5.85 7.48
CA VAL A 28 -2.50 -5.46 6.09
C VAL A 28 -1.29 -5.85 5.25
N LEU A 29 -1.54 -6.54 4.15
CA LEU A 29 -0.52 -6.86 3.16
C LEU A 29 -0.22 -5.62 2.31
N ILE A 30 1.05 -5.29 2.12
CA ILE A 30 1.48 -4.17 1.29
C ILE A 30 2.45 -4.63 0.20
N ALA A 31 2.20 -4.23 -1.05
CA ALA A 31 3.04 -4.56 -2.18
C ALA A 31 4.15 -3.51 -2.34
N PRO A 32 5.43 -3.87 -2.17
CA PRO A 32 6.53 -2.96 -2.50
C PRO A 32 6.61 -2.73 -4.02
N PRO A 33 7.14 -1.57 -4.47
CA PRO A 33 7.46 -1.37 -5.86
C PRO A 33 8.49 -2.41 -6.30
N TRP A 34 8.27 -3.03 -7.46
CA TRP A 34 9.08 -4.15 -7.94
C TRP A 34 9.69 -3.80 -9.33
N PRO A 35 10.92 -3.28 -9.39
CA PRO A 35 11.55 -2.79 -10.63
C PRO A 35 11.58 -3.84 -11.75
N GLU A 36 11.87 -5.09 -11.41
CA GLU A 36 12.08 -6.18 -12.37
C GLU A 36 10.82 -6.56 -13.15
N ILE A 37 9.63 -6.19 -12.64
CA ILE A 37 8.35 -6.38 -13.32
C ILE A 37 7.61 -5.05 -13.53
N TYR A 38 8.29 -3.92 -13.33
CA TYR A 38 7.69 -2.61 -13.50
C TYR A 38 7.81 -2.19 -14.96
N GLU A 39 6.71 -2.28 -15.67
CA GLU A 39 6.54 -1.75 -17.02
C GLU A 39 5.38 -0.76 -17.01
N GLN A 40 5.52 0.30 -17.81
CA GLN A 40 4.42 1.21 -18.05
C GLN A 40 3.56 0.64 -19.16
N ASP A 41 2.28 0.48 -18.87
CA ASP A 41 1.27 0.02 -19.80
C ASP A 41 0.02 0.93 -19.67
N ASP A 42 -1.07 0.57 -20.37
CA ASP A 42 -2.31 1.34 -20.37
C ASP A 42 -2.92 1.49 -18.96
N GLU A 43 -2.58 0.60 -18.03
CA GLU A 43 -3.06 0.57 -16.65
C GLU A 43 -2.04 1.25 -15.70
N ARG A 44 -0.74 1.02 -15.90
CA ARG A 44 0.38 1.54 -15.11
C ARG A 44 1.01 2.77 -15.75
N ARG A 45 0.26 3.87 -15.73
CA ARG A 45 0.67 5.14 -16.35
C ARG A 45 1.73 5.93 -15.57
N GLN A 46 1.96 5.60 -14.31
CA GLN A 46 2.88 6.33 -13.42
C GLN A 46 4.34 5.91 -13.61
N SER A 47 5.28 6.79 -13.29
CA SER A 47 6.71 6.43 -13.28
C SER A 47 7.03 5.49 -12.10
N PHE A 48 8.10 4.70 -12.23
CA PHE A 48 8.57 3.87 -11.12
C PHE A 48 8.87 4.71 -9.86
N GLU A 49 9.43 5.90 -10.03
CA GLU A 49 9.69 6.82 -8.92
C GLU A 49 8.40 7.27 -8.23
N THR A 50 7.34 7.55 -9.00
CA THR A 50 6.01 7.84 -8.44
C THR A 50 5.45 6.63 -7.68
N ALA A 51 5.66 5.41 -8.18
CA ALA A 51 5.24 4.19 -7.48
C ALA A 51 6.00 4.01 -6.16
N ARG A 52 7.30 4.31 -6.12
CA ARG A 52 8.12 4.30 -4.90
C ARG A 52 7.63 5.32 -3.87
N GLN A 53 7.42 6.56 -4.28
CA GLN A 53 6.89 7.61 -3.40
C GLN A 53 5.49 7.27 -2.88
N THR A 54 4.65 6.68 -3.73
CA THR A 54 3.32 6.20 -3.34
C THR A 54 3.43 5.13 -2.28
N TYR A 55 4.29 4.13 -2.46
CA TYR A 55 4.52 3.08 -1.49
C TYR A 55 4.97 3.64 -0.13
N GLU A 56 5.94 4.56 -0.11
CA GLU A 56 6.43 5.18 1.13
C GLU A 56 5.32 5.94 1.86
N SER A 57 4.51 6.70 1.12
CA SER A 57 3.37 7.41 1.67
C SER A 57 2.29 6.47 2.23
N MET A 58 2.05 5.33 1.57
CA MET A 58 1.14 4.30 2.08
C MET A 58 1.69 3.67 3.36
N VAL A 59 2.96 3.27 3.39
CA VAL A 59 3.62 2.69 4.58
C VAL A 59 3.46 3.61 5.77
N ALA A 60 3.81 4.89 5.61
CA ALA A 60 3.67 5.89 6.66
C ALA A 60 2.22 6.03 7.14
N ALA A 61 1.27 6.16 6.21
CA ALA A 61 -0.13 6.33 6.55
C ALA A 61 -0.73 5.12 7.28
N TYR A 62 -0.49 3.89 6.82
CA TYR A 62 -1.02 2.71 7.50
C TYR A 62 -0.37 2.51 8.89
N THR A 63 0.92 2.79 9.00
CA THR A 63 1.66 2.69 10.28
C THR A 63 1.14 3.69 11.31
N GLU A 64 0.95 4.96 10.91
CA GLU A 64 0.38 6.02 11.77
C GLU A 64 -1.01 5.65 12.29
N TYR A 65 -1.80 4.92 11.50
CA TYR A 65 -3.14 4.48 11.88
C TYR A 65 -3.16 3.17 12.68
N GLY A 66 -1.98 2.66 13.06
CA GLY A 66 -1.84 1.49 13.93
C GLY A 66 -2.05 0.14 13.22
N TYR A 67 -1.90 0.09 11.89
CA TYR A 67 -1.90 -1.16 11.16
C TYR A 67 -0.53 -1.84 11.21
N GLU A 68 -0.53 -3.16 11.26
CA GLU A 68 0.66 -4.00 11.12
C GLU A 68 0.85 -4.34 9.64
N LEU A 69 1.90 -3.80 9.03
CA LEU A 69 2.18 -4.03 7.62
C LEU A 69 2.97 -5.31 7.41
N VAL A 70 2.48 -6.15 6.51
CA VAL A 70 3.17 -7.35 6.03
C VAL A 70 3.58 -7.11 4.58
N THR A 71 4.87 -6.92 4.36
CA THR A 71 5.40 -6.68 3.00
C THR A 71 5.29 -7.96 2.16
N LEU A 72 4.68 -7.84 0.99
CA LEU A 72 4.63 -8.94 0.03
C LEU A 72 6.02 -9.18 -0.57
N PRO A 73 6.47 -10.45 -0.66
CA PRO A 73 7.74 -10.75 -1.28
C PRO A 73 7.68 -10.54 -2.80
N CYS A 74 8.78 -10.01 -3.37
CA CYS A 74 9.02 -9.90 -4.81
C CYS A 74 9.50 -11.24 -5.38
N VAL A 75 8.60 -12.21 -5.42
CA VAL A 75 8.84 -13.59 -5.87
C VAL A 75 7.82 -13.98 -6.94
N PRO A 76 8.05 -15.06 -7.71
CA PRO A 76 7.11 -15.54 -8.71
C PRO A 76 5.70 -15.75 -8.15
N VAL A 77 4.70 -15.68 -9.04
CA VAL A 77 3.28 -15.68 -8.67
C VAL A 77 2.92 -16.85 -7.76
N GLU A 78 3.37 -18.07 -8.07
CA GLU A 78 3.08 -19.27 -7.27
C GLU A 78 3.55 -19.15 -5.81
N GLU A 79 4.75 -18.62 -5.59
CA GLU A 79 5.30 -18.40 -4.26
C GLU A 79 4.56 -17.27 -3.52
N ARG A 80 4.25 -16.20 -4.25
CA ARG A 80 3.51 -15.06 -3.70
C ARG A 80 2.09 -15.44 -3.31
N LEU A 81 1.44 -16.33 -4.07
CA LEU A 81 0.14 -16.91 -3.74
C LEU A 81 0.21 -17.71 -2.44
N ARG A 82 1.20 -18.60 -2.30
CA ARG A 82 1.41 -19.36 -1.06
C ARG A 82 1.66 -18.44 0.15
N PHE A 83 2.45 -17.39 -0.04
CA PHE A 83 2.67 -16.38 1.01
C PHE A 83 1.35 -15.72 1.41
N VAL A 84 0.59 -15.20 0.44
CA VAL A 84 -0.68 -14.50 0.69
C VAL A 84 -1.69 -15.42 1.35
N ALA A 85 -1.84 -16.66 0.89
CA ALA A 85 -2.73 -17.67 1.49
C ALA A 85 -2.43 -17.94 2.98
N GLY A 86 -1.17 -17.80 3.41
CA GLY A 86 -0.80 -17.90 4.83
C GLY A 86 -1.27 -16.75 5.71
N TRP A 87 -1.72 -15.64 5.12
CA TRP A 87 -2.20 -14.43 5.81
C TRP A 87 -3.70 -14.20 5.70
N ILE A 88 -4.38 -14.86 4.75
CA ILE A 88 -5.84 -14.83 4.59
C ILE A 88 -6.42 -16.12 5.14
N GLY A 89 -6.96 -16.04 6.36
CA GLY A 89 -7.59 -17.14 7.10
C GLY A 89 -8.18 -16.62 8.40
#